data_AF-A0A337SCJ3-F1
#
_entry.id   AF-A0A337SCJ3-F1
#
_cell.length_a   1.000
_cell.length_b   1.000
_cell.length_c   1.000
_cell.angle_alpha   90.00
_cell.angle_beta   90.00
_cell.angle_gamma   90.00
#
_symmetry.space_group_name_H-M   'P 1'
#
loop_
_entity.id
_entity.type
_entity.pdbx_description
1 polymer ?
#
loop_
_entity_poly.entity_id
_entity_poly.type
_entity_poly.pdbx_seq_one_letter_code
_entity_poly.pdbx_strand_id
1 'polypeptide(L)'
;MKRKSERRPSWAAAPPCSRRCSASSHGVKKSRSSTSQELHRLDQQDDLYLDITDRLCFAILYSRPKSSSNVHYFSIDNELEYENFYADFGPLNLAMVYRYCCKINKKLKSITMMRKKIIHFTGSDQRKQANAAFLIGCYMVIYLGRTPEEAYRILMCGNTSYIPFRDAAYGSCNFYITLLDCFHAVKKAMQYDFLNFNTFNLDEYEHYEKAENGDLNWIIPDRFIAFCGPHSRTRLESGYHQHSPEAYIPYFKNHNVTTIIRLNKRMYDAKRFTNAGFDHYDLFFADGSTPTDAIVKEFLDICENAEGAIAVHCKAGLGRTGTLIACYIMKHYRMTAAETIAWVRICRPGSVIGPQQQFLVMKQASLWLEGDYFRQKLRGQENGKHRAAVSKLLLAVDDISINGVENQDKQEPELYSDDDEIHGVTQGDRLRALKSRRQSKTNAIPLTPSISRTKTVLR
;
A
#
# COMPACT_ATOMS: atom_id res chain seq x y z
N MET A 1 51.60 -27.63 -57.35
CA MET A 1 50.93 -28.05 -58.61
C MET A 1 49.48 -27.50 -58.64
N LYS A 2 48.81 -27.56 -59.80
CA LYS A 2 47.42 -27.10 -60.11
C LYS A 2 46.34 -27.81 -59.23
N ARG A 3 45.07 -27.36 -59.05
CA ARG A 3 44.28 -26.15 -59.42
C ARG A 3 42.90 -26.13 -58.69
N LYS A 4 42.27 -24.94 -58.61
CA LYS A 4 40.79 -24.59 -58.62
C LYS A 4 39.86 -25.17 -57.52
N SER A 5 39.27 -24.42 -56.59
CA SER A 5 38.35 -23.24 -56.63
C SER A 5 36.87 -23.52 -56.95
N GLU A 6 35.97 -23.10 -56.05
CA GLU A 6 34.72 -22.40 -56.43
C GLU A 6 34.26 -21.39 -55.35
N ARG A 7 33.28 -20.51 -55.68
CA ARG A 7 33.14 -19.16 -55.09
C ARG A 7 31.80 -18.86 -54.37
N ARG A 8 31.84 -17.77 -53.60
CA ARG A 8 30.78 -17.14 -52.78
C ARG A 8 29.63 -16.44 -53.57
N PRO A 9 28.53 -16.04 -52.88
CA PRO A 9 27.28 -15.55 -53.49
C PRO A 9 27.12 -14.01 -53.47
N SER A 10 26.03 -13.51 -54.05
CA SER A 10 25.23 -12.34 -53.60
C SER A 10 24.08 -12.05 -54.58
N TRP A 11 23.06 -11.26 -54.18
CA TRP A 11 22.57 -10.07 -54.91
C TRP A 11 21.44 -9.36 -54.16
N ALA A 12 21.31 -8.05 -54.41
CA ALA A 12 20.35 -7.15 -53.78
C ALA A 12 19.91 -6.02 -54.74
N ALA A 13 18.72 -5.48 -54.48
CA ALA A 13 18.19 -4.15 -54.87
C ALA A 13 17.89 -3.81 -56.36
N ALA A 14 16.69 -3.24 -56.53
CA ALA A 14 15.98 -2.68 -57.70
C ALA A 14 16.59 -1.36 -58.27
N PRO A 15 15.95 -0.55 -59.17
CA PRO A 15 14.72 -0.68 -60.01
C PRO A 15 15.06 -0.43 -61.53
N PRO A 16 14.38 0.38 -62.41
CA PRO A 16 12.98 0.86 -62.57
C PRO A 16 12.38 0.84 -64.03
N CYS A 17 11.09 1.19 -64.12
CA CYS A 17 10.39 2.00 -65.17
C CYS A 17 9.85 1.45 -66.53
N SER A 18 8.53 1.69 -66.74
CA SER A 18 7.77 1.82 -68.01
C SER A 18 7.46 0.52 -68.81
N ARG A 19 6.38 0.36 -69.61
CA ARG A 19 5.40 1.29 -70.23
C ARG A 19 3.97 0.66 -70.33
N ARG A 20 2.99 1.51 -70.66
CA ARG A 20 1.53 1.28 -70.89
C ARG A 20 1.11 0.06 -71.73
N CYS A 21 -0.11 -0.43 -71.49
CA CYS A 21 -1.18 -0.45 -72.51
C CYS A 21 -2.59 -0.33 -71.88
N SER A 22 -3.61 0.01 -72.67
CA SER A 22 -4.90 0.56 -72.20
C SER A 22 -6.14 -0.15 -72.80
N ALA A 23 -7.24 -0.20 -72.03
CA ALA A 23 -8.59 -0.47 -72.53
C ALA A 23 -9.63 0.43 -71.80
N SER A 24 -10.82 0.57 -72.38
CA SER A 24 -11.64 1.79 -72.29
C SER A 24 -12.76 1.82 -71.25
N SER A 25 -13.09 3.06 -70.87
CA SER A 25 -14.17 3.52 -69.99
C SER A 25 -15.59 3.07 -70.35
N HIS A 26 -16.44 2.91 -69.31
CA HIS A 26 -17.86 3.32 -69.32
C HIS A 26 -18.16 4.07 -68.01
N GLY A 27 -18.95 5.13 -68.07
CA GLY A 27 -19.08 6.13 -66.98
C GLY A 27 -20.18 5.83 -65.96
N VAL A 28 -19.95 6.21 -64.69
CA VAL A 28 -20.96 6.14 -63.62
C VAL A 28 -21.17 7.54 -63.01
N LYS A 29 -22.44 7.95 -62.92
CA LYS A 29 -22.86 9.24 -62.35
C LYS A 29 -22.63 9.25 -60.83
N LYS A 30 -22.16 10.39 -60.28
CA LYS A 30 -22.11 10.61 -58.83
C LYS A 30 -23.52 10.63 -58.23
N SER A 31 -23.88 9.57 -57.52
CA SER A 31 -24.98 9.56 -56.54
C SER A 31 -24.38 9.81 -55.15
N ARG A 32 -24.90 10.81 -54.42
CA ARG A 32 -24.55 11.04 -53.01
C ARG A 32 -25.44 10.17 -52.12
N SER A 33 -24.92 9.08 -51.59
CA SER A 33 -25.61 8.25 -50.57
C SER A 33 -24.81 8.22 -49.26
N SER A 34 -25.38 8.84 -48.22
CA SER A 34 -25.42 8.44 -46.79
C SER A 34 -24.24 7.80 -46.01
N THR A 35 -23.11 7.36 -46.59
CA THR A 35 -22.14 6.48 -45.88
C THR A 35 -21.26 7.15 -44.80
N SER A 36 -21.48 8.42 -44.45
CA SER A 36 -20.69 9.13 -43.41
C SER A 36 -21.34 9.17 -42.02
N GLN A 37 -22.56 8.64 -41.83
CA GLN A 37 -23.23 8.66 -40.52
C GLN A 37 -23.18 7.34 -39.74
N GLU A 38 -22.86 6.21 -40.38
CA GLU A 38 -22.78 4.90 -39.69
C GLU A 38 -21.38 4.56 -39.15
N LEU A 39 -20.31 5.18 -39.68
CA LEU A 39 -18.92 4.96 -39.24
C LEU A 39 -18.49 5.78 -38.00
N HIS A 40 -19.39 6.56 -37.41
CA HIS A 40 -19.13 7.39 -36.22
C HIS A 40 -19.87 6.94 -34.94
N ARG A 41 -20.46 5.74 -34.94
CA ARG A 41 -21.24 5.19 -33.80
C ARG A 41 -20.54 4.13 -32.96
N LEU A 42 -19.24 3.94 -33.15
CA LEU A 42 -18.42 3.04 -32.34
C LEU A 42 -17.56 3.91 -31.39
N ASP A 43 -17.54 3.56 -30.10
CA ASP A 43 -16.85 4.24 -28.98
C ASP A 43 -17.38 5.62 -28.51
N GLN A 44 -18.70 5.84 -28.47
CA GLN A 44 -19.27 6.74 -27.45
C GLN A 44 -19.62 5.93 -26.19
N GLN A 45 -18.71 5.98 -25.21
CA GLN A 45 -18.91 5.42 -23.88
C GLN A 45 -19.79 6.38 -23.07
N ASP A 46 -20.96 5.93 -22.64
CA ASP A 46 -21.95 6.78 -21.95
C ASP A 46 -21.49 7.20 -20.55
N ASP A 47 -21.87 8.42 -20.13
CA ASP A 47 -21.64 8.93 -18.78
C ASP A 47 -22.43 8.09 -17.75
N LEU A 48 -21.73 7.53 -16.76
CA LEU A 48 -22.32 6.70 -15.70
C LEU A 48 -22.56 7.50 -14.42
N TYR A 49 -23.70 7.26 -13.76
CA TYR A 49 -24.04 7.82 -12.45
C TYR A 49 -24.48 6.70 -11.48
N LEU A 50 -23.86 6.65 -10.31
CA LEU A 50 -24.06 5.66 -9.25
C LEU A 50 -24.46 6.37 -7.96
N ASP A 51 -25.71 6.18 -7.53
CA ASP A 51 -26.21 6.81 -6.30
C ASP A 51 -25.74 6.05 -5.06
N ILE A 52 -25.05 6.77 -4.17
CA ILE A 52 -24.44 6.26 -2.94
C ILE A 52 -25.36 6.52 -1.74
N THR A 53 -25.96 7.71 -1.72
CA THR A 53 -27.08 8.11 -0.86
C THR A 53 -28.05 9.01 -1.66
N ASP A 54 -29.13 9.45 -1.03
CA ASP A 54 -30.03 10.51 -1.52
C ASP A 54 -29.30 11.78 -2.04
N ARG A 55 -28.23 12.18 -1.34
CA ARG A 55 -27.47 13.41 -1.62
C ARG A 55 -26.06 13.19 -2.16
N LEU A 56 -25.52 11.97 -2.15
CA LEU A 56 -24.17 11.66 -2.64
C LEU A 56 -24.24 10.68 -3.80
N CYS A 57 -23.58 11.04 -4.91
CA CYS A 57 -23.49 10.24 -6.13
C CYS A 57 -22.03 10.20 -6.60
N PHE A 58 -21.64 9.07 -7.18
CA PHE A 58 -20.37 8.88 -7.87
C PHE A 58 -20.62 8.76 -9.37
N ALA A 59 -19.79 9.39 -10.20
CA ALA A 59 -19.98 9.41 -11.65
C ALA A 59 -18.67 9.18 -12.40
N ILE A 60 -18.74 8.45 -13.50
CA ILE A 60 -17.67 8.32 -14.49
C ILE A 60 -18.10 9.10 -15.71
N LEU A 61 -17.37 10.16 -16.05
CA LEU A 61 -17.75 11.08 -17.12
C LEU A 61 -16.72 11.04 -18.25
N TYR A 62 -17.22 10.78 -19.45
CA TYR A 62 -16.51 10.90 -20.72
C TYR A 62 -16.79 12.26 -21.38
N SER A 63 -17.85 12.95 -20.94
CA SER A 63 -18.20 14.31 -21.36
C SER A 63 -17.93 15.36 -20.26
N ARG A 64 -17.92 16.66 -20.64
CA ARG A 64 -17.76 17.75 -19.66
C ARG A 64 -19.03 17.86 -18.80
N PRO A 65 -18.96 17.81 -17.45
CA PRO A 65 -20.13 17.88 -16.60
C PRO A 65 -20.96 19.15 -16.84
N LYS A 66 -22.26 18.95 -17.13
CA LYS A 66 -23.21 20.03 -17.37
C LYS A 66 -23.59 20.70 -16.04
N SER A 67 -23.47 22.02 -15.96
CA SER A 67 -23.87 22.77 -14.77
C SER A 67 -25.39 22.70 -14.55
N SER A 68 -25.79 22.54 -13.28
CA SER A 68 -27.20 22.56 -12.86
C SER A 68 -27.30 23.24 -11.49
N SER A 69 -28.40 23.97 -11.24
CA SER A 69 -28.63 24.71 -9.99
C SER A 69 -28.60 23.80 -8.75
N ASN A 70 -29.18 22.61 -8.89
CA ASN A 70 -29.40 21.64 -7.81
C ASN A 70 -28.30 20.58 -7.70
N VAL A 71 -27.20 20.71 -8.46
CA VAL A 71 -26.10 19.74 -8.50
C VAL A 71 -24.78 20.43 -8.16
N HIS A 72 -23.92 19.76 -7.40
CA HIS A 72 -22.55 20.18 -7.17
C HIS A 72 -21.58 19.08 -7.61
N TYR A 73 -20.97 19.26 -8.78
CA TYR A 73 -19.88 18.42 -9.26
C TYR A 73 -18.56 18.79 -8.57
N PHE A 74 -17.76 17.78 -8.22
CA PHE A 74 -16.36 17.93 -7.87
C PHE A 74 -15.58 16.67 -8.24
N SER A 75 -14.28 16.82 -8.47
CA SER A 75 -13.36 15.69 -8.69
C SER A 75 -12.22 15.72 -7.66
N ILE A 76 -11.43 14.65 -7.63
CA ILE A 76 -10.13 14.56 -6.96
C ILE A 76 -9.00 14.17 -7.93
N ASP A 77 -9.30 13.98 -9.23
CA ASP A 77 -8.39 13.48 -10.26
C ASP A 77 -7.09 14.28 -10.39
N ASN A 78 -7.08 15.55 -9.97
CA ASN A 78 -5.93 16.45 -10.00
C ASN A 78 -5.64 17.09 -8.62
N GLU A 79 -6.18 16.49 -7.54
CA GLU A 79 -6.03 16.98 -6.17
C GLU A 79 -5.43 15.90 -5.25
N LEU A 80 -5.89 14.65 -5.38
CA LEU A 80 -5.39 13.49 -4.65
C LEU A 80 -4.74 12.53 -5.66
N GLU A 81 -3.58 12.92 -6.18
CA GLU A 81 -2.86 12.18 -7.21
C GLU A 81 -1.93 11.12 -6.56
N TYR A 82 -2.03 9.87 -7.01
CA TYR A 82 -1.12 8.81 -6.57
C TYR A 82 0.30 9.04 -7.11
N GLU A 83 1.28 9.07 -6.21
CA GLU A 83 2.68 9.15 -6.59
C GLU A 83 3.23 7.75 -6.89
N ASN A 84 3.36 7.41 -8.18
CA ASN A 84 3.85 6.11 -8.61
C ASN A 84 5.35 5.91 -8.35
N PHE A 85 5.75 4.64 -8.17
CA PHE A 85 7.15 4.25 -8.28
C PHE A 85 7.48 3.90 -9.73
N TYR A 86 6.72 2.98 -10.32
CA TYR A 86 6.87 2.57 -11.71
C TYR A 86 5.52 2.61 -12.43
N ALA A 87 4.83 1.48 -12.54
CA ALA A 87 3.52 1.36 -13.19
C ALA A 87 2.37 1.12 -12.19
N ASP A 88 2.68 1.00 -10.90
CA ASP A 88 1.70 1.13 -9.82
C ASP A 88 0.98 2.47 -9.92
N PHE A 89 -0.33 2.45 -9.70
CA PHE A 89 -1.20 3.63 -9.84
C PHE A 89 -2.13 3.84 -8.65
N GLY A 90 -2.07 2.99 -7.62
CA GLY A 90 -2.95 2.99 -6.46
C GLY A 90 -2.79 1.71 -5.62
N PRO A 91 -3.62 1.52 -4.59
CA PRO A 91 -4.65 2.46 -4.12
C PRO A 91 -4.04 3.74 -3.52
N LEU A 92 -4.85 4.79 -3.40
CA LEU A 92 -4.44 6.03 -2.72
C LEU A 92 -4.17 5.78 -1.23
N ASN A 93 -3.27 6.59 -0.65
CA ASN A 93 -2.74 6.39 0.69
C ASN A 93 -3.73 6.83 1.80
N LEU A 94 -3.41 6.51 3.06
CA LEU A 94 -4.29 6.75 4.20
C LEU A 94 -4.63 8.24 4.42
N ALA A 95 -3.67 9.15 4.21
CA ALA A 95 -3.90 10.60 4.24
C ALA A 95 -4.88 11.05 3.15
N MET A 96 -4.77 10.52 1.93
CA MET A 96 -5.68 10.82 0.83
C MET A 96 -7.10 10.29 1.10
N VAL A 97 -7.24 9.10 1.69
CA VAL A 97 -8.54 8.57 2.15
C VAL A 97 -9.15 9.48 3.22
N TYR A 98 -8.37 9.92 4.21
CA TYR A 98 -8.82 10.84 5.25
C TYR A 98 -9.25 12.21 4.67
N ARG A 99 -8.41 12.83 3.84
CA ARG A 99 -8.72 14.10 3.14
C ARG A 99 -10.00 14.00 2.32
N TYR A 100 -10.19 12.92 1.56
CA TYR A 100 -11.40 12.66 0.80
C TYR A 100 -12.64 12.59 1.72
N CYS A 101 -12.57 11.81 2.80
CA CYS A 101 -13.66 11.69 3.76
C CYS A 101 -14.03 13.04 4.41
N CYS A 102 -13.03 13.82 4.82
CA CYS A 102 -13.22 15.18 5.32
C CYS A 102 -13.88 16.09 4.27
N LYS A 103 -13.48 15.98 2.99
CA LYS A 103 -14.04 16.75 1.86
C LYS A 103 -15.52 16.42 1.62
N ILE A 104 -15.90 15.14 1.62
CA ILE A 104 -17.31 14.71 1.52
C ILE A 104 -18.11 15.23 2.73
N ASN A 105 -17.63 14.99 3.94
CA ASN A 105 -18.31 15.42 5.17
C ASN A 105 -18.52 16.94 5.22
N LYS A 106 -17.52 17.73 4.79
CA LYS A 106 -17.63 19.20 4.67
C LYS A 106 -18.65 19.62 3.62
N LYS A 107 -18.73 18.94 2.46
CA LYS A 107 -19.73 19.23 1.41
C LYS A 107 -21.15 18.90 1.87
N LEU A 108 -21.37 17.72 2.47
CA LEU A 108 -22.70 17.29 2.93
C LEU A 108 -23.24 18.19 4.05
N LYS A 109 -22.38 18.65 4.97
CA LYS A 109 -22.72 19.59 6.07
C LYS A 109 -22.81 21.06 5.63
N SER A 110 -22.40 21.42 4.41
CA SER A 110 -22.36 22.82 3.99
C SER A 110 -23.76 23.37 3.69
N ILE A 111 -24.15 24.46 4.37
CA ILE A 111 -25.44 25.14 4.18
C ILE A 111 -25.64 25.54 2.71
N THR A 112 -24.59 26.03 2.04
CA THR A 112 -24.63 26.45 0.62
C THR A 112 -24.87 25.29 -0.36
N MET A 113 -24.73 24.05 0.09
CA MET A 113 -24.95 22.83 -0.68
C MET A 113 -26.08 21.95 -0.11
N MET A 114 -26.80 22.42 0.92
CA MET A 114 -27.76 21.62 1.70
C MET A 114 -28.88 21.01 0.83
N ARG A 115 -29.35 21.73 -0.19
CA ARG A 115 -30.36 21.27 -1.15
C ARG A 115 -29.79 20.72 -2.47
N LYS A 116 -28.47 20.53 -2.56
CA LYS A 116 -27.81 20.04 -3.77
C LYS A 116 -27.44 18.55 -3.66
N LYS A 117 -27.57 17.84 -4.78
CA LYS A 117 -26.95 16.52 -4.97
C LYS A 117 -25.46 16.72 -5.22
N ILE A 118 -24.62 16.11 -4.40
CA ILE A 118 -23.16 16.17 -4.48
C ILE A 118 -22.71 15.03 -5.40
N ILE A 119 -22.05 15.37 -6.50
CA ILE A 119 -21.53 14.38 -7.45
C ILE A 119 -20.00 14.41 -7.41
N HIS A 120 -19.44 13.33 -6.89
CA HIS A 120 -18.04 13.00 -7.08
C HIS A 120 -17.86 12.45 -8.51
N PHE A 121 -17.08 13.10 -9.36
CA PHE A 121 -16.81 12.60 -10.70
C PHE A 121 -15.33 12.36 -10.97
N THR A 122 -15.06 11.39 -11.84
CA THR A 122 -13.76 11.02 -12.40
C THR A 122 -13.85 10.99 -13.92
N GLY A 123 -12.72 11.21 -14.61
CA GLY A 123 -12.65 11.19 -16.07
C GLY A 123 -12.56 9.78 -16.69
N SER A 124 -12.09 9.73 -17.93
CA SER A 124 -11.93 8.50 -18.74
C SER A 124 -10.67 7.66 -18.43
N ASP A 125 -9.73 8.16 -17.62
CA ASP A 125 -8.53 7.40 -17.24
C ASP A 125 -8.90 6.31 -16.22
N GLN A 126 -8.87 5.05 -16.65
CA GLN A 126 -9.23 3.89 -15.82
C GLN A 126 -8.45 3.80 -14.49
N ARG A 127 -7.23 4.35 -14.42
CA ARG A 127 -6.44 4.41 -13.18
C ARG A 127 -7.03 5.41 -12.21
N LYS A 128 -7.52 6.54 -12.70
CA LYS A 128 -8.23 7.54 -11.90
C LYS A 128 -9.60 7.02 -11.48
N GLN A 129 -10.32 6.35 -12.39
CA GLN A 129 -11.58 5.67 -12.08
C GLN A 129 -11.45 4.68 -10.93
N ALA A 130 -10.45 3.79 -10.96
CA ALA A 130 -10.19 2.83 -9.89
C ALA A 130 -9.87 3.52 -8.55
N ASN A 131 -9.05 4.58 -8.53
CA ASN A 131 -8.76 5.32 -7.30
C ASN A 131 -9.96 6.12 -6.76
N ALA A 132 -10.74 6.74 -7.65
CA ALA A 132 -11.94 7.48 -7.28
C ALA A 132 -13.02 6.54 -6.72
N ALA A 133 -13.19 5.36 -7.33
CA ALA A 133 -14.04 4.28 -6.84
C ALA A 133 -13.55 3.72 -5.48
N PHE A 134 -12.24 3.55 -5.31
CA PHE A 134 -11.63 3.19 -4.03
C PHE A 134 -11.96 4.21 -2.93
N LEU A 135 -11.79 5.51 -3.19
CA LEU A 135 -12.07 6.56 -2.20
C LEU A 135 -13.54 6.60 -1.77
N ILE A 136 -14.49 6.57 -2.72
CA ILE A 136 -15.92 6.55 -2.37
C ILE A 136 -16.31 5.23 -1.67
N GLY A 137 -15.71 4.10 -2.02
CA GLY A 137 -15.90 2.82 -1.33
C GLY A 137 -15.37 2.83 0.11
N CYS A 138 -14.19 3.39 0.35
CA CYS A 138 -13.70 3.62 1.71
C CYS A 138 -14.64 4.54 2.50
N TYR A 139 -15.16 5.60 1.89
CA TYR A 139 -16.16 6.46 2.55
C TYR A 139 -17.45 5.71 2.90
N MET A 140 -17.94 4.83 2.01
CA MET A 140 -19.08 3.95 2.27
C MET A 140 -18.85 3.02 3.47
N VAL A 141 -17.68 2.39 3.56
CA VAL A 141 -17.31 1.48 4.65
C VAL A 141 -17.12 2.23 5.98
N ILE A 142 -16.42 3.37 5.96
CA ILE A 142 -16.01 4.11 7.17
C ILE A 142 -17.15 4.96 7.74
N TYR A 143 -17.84 5.75 6.90
CA TYR A 143 -18.81 6.76 7.36
C TYR A 143 -20.28 6.38 7.15
N LEU A 144 -20.59 5.47 6.21
CA LEU A 144 -21.97 5.03 5.95
C LEU A 144 -22.26 3.63 6.51
N GLY A 145 -21.29 3.00 7.18
CA GLY A 145 -21.45 1.70 7.85
C GLY A 145 -21.67 0.52 6.91
N ARG A 146 -21.49 0.68 5.58
CA ARG A 146 -21.68 -0.37 4.58
C ARG A 146 -20.71 -1.54 4.81
N THR A 147 -21.11 -2.73 4.39
CA THR A 147 -20.16 -3.84 4.25
C THR A 147 -19.26 -3.64 3.02
N PRO A 148 -18.07 -4.25 2.97
CA PRO A 148 -17.20 -4.25 1.78
C PRO A 148 -17.93 -4.70 0.51
N GLU A 149 -18.75 -5.74 0.62
CA GLU A 149 -19.51 -6.34 -0.48
C GLU A 149 -20.62 -5.40 -0.98
N GLU A 150 -21.31 -4.70 -0.08
CA GLU A 150 -22.30 -3.69 -0.46
C GLU A 150 -21.66 -2.51 -1.20
N ALA A 151 -20.55 -1.99 -0.67
CA ALA A 151 -19.80 -0.90 -1.29
C ALA A 151 -19.29 -1.28 -2.68
N TYR A 152 -18.74 -2.49 -2.82
CA TYR A 152 -18.30 -3.04 -4.10
C TYR A 152 -19.47 -3.26 -5.08
N ARG A 153 -20.57 -3.86 -4.63
CA ARG A 153 -21.76 -4.11 -5.46
C ARG A 153 -22.38 -2.83 -6.02
N ILE A 154 -22.37 -1.74 -5.25
CA ILE A 154 -22.82 -0.42 -5.74
C ILE A 154 -21.90 0.09 -6.86
N LEU A 155 -20.58 -0.06 -6.69
CA LEU A 155 -19.58 0.42 -7.66
C LEU A 155 -19.52 -0.40 -8.95
N MET A 156 -19.82 -1.71 -8.88
CA MET A 156 -19.89 -2.62 -10.03
C MET A 156 -21.24 -2.59 -10.77
N CYS A 157 -22.19 -1.76 -10.34
CA CYS A 157 -23.46 -1.60 -11.04
C CYS A 157 -23.25 -0.97 -12.44
N GLY A 158 -24.15 -1.27 -13.39
CA GLY A 158 -24.13 -0.67 -14.73
C GLY A 158 -23.02 -1.17 -15.67
N ASN A 159 -22.58 -2.43 -15.55
CA ASN A 159 -21.46 -3.01 -16.32
C ASN A 159 -20.10 -2.30 -16.14
N THR A 160 -19.93 -1.60 -15.02
CA THR A 160 -18.68 -0.91 -14.70
C THR A 160 -17.56 -1.91 -14.43
N SER A 161 -16.38 -1.66 -14.99
CA SER A 161 -15.17 -2.47 -14.75
C SER A 161 -14.02 -1.56 -14.35
N TYR A 162 -13.35 -1.89 -13.25
CA TYR A 162 -12.17 -1.18 -12.76
C TYR A 162 -10.95 -2.07 -12.90
N ILE A 163 -9.85 -1.50 -13.41
CA ILE A 163 -8.56 -2.20 -13.42
C ILE A 163 -8.08 -2.42 -11.98
N PRO A 164 -7.66 -3.64 -11.60
CA PRO A 164 -7.19 -3.93 -10.26
C PRO A 164 -5.77 -3.37 -10.04
N PHE A 165 -5.43 -3.05 -8.80
CA PHE A 165 -4.17 -2.40 -8.48
C PHE A 165 -2.99 -3.38 -8.58
N ARG A 166 -1.99 -2.98 -9.36
CA ARG A 166 -0.73 -3.70 -9.53
C ARG A 166 0.33 -3.25 -8.51
N ASP A 167 1.46 -3.93 -8.51
CA ASP A 167 2.61 -3.60 -7.68
C ASP A 167 3.61 -2.65 -8.34
N ALA A 168 4.60 -2.23 -7.54
CA ALA A 168 5.70 -1.35 -7.92
C ALA A 168 6.88 -2.06 -8.62
N ALA A 169 6.74 -3.32 -9.04
CA ALA A 169 7.80 -4.05 -9.76
C ALA A 169 7.97 -3.54 -11.20
N TYR A 170 9.18 -3.69 -11.72
CA TYR A 170 9.52 -3.46 -13.12
C TYR A 170 8.97 -4.60 -14.00
N GLY A 171 8.41 -4.25 -15.16
CA GLY A 171 7.88 -5.21 -16.12
C GLY A 171 6.44 -5.66 -15.81
N SER A 172 6.18 -6.96 -15.98
CA SER A 172 4.86 -7.57 -15.82
C SER A 172 4.46 -7.72 -14.35
N CYS A 173 3.16 -7.62 -14.07
CA CYS A 173 2.60 -7.86 -12.75
C CYS A 173 1.81 -9.17 -12.75
N ASN A 174 2.11 -10.04 -11.78
CA ASN A 174 1.60 -11.42 -11.71
C ASN A 174 0.63 -11.64 -10.53
N PHE A 175 0.24 -10.56 -9.84
CA PHE A 175 -0.73 -10.56 -8.73
C PHE A 175 -1.33 -9.16 -8.63
N TYR A 176 -2.64 -9.06 -8.43
CA TYR A 176 -3.35 -7.78 -8.35
C TYR A 176 -4.29 -7.81 -7.16
N ILE A 177 -4.50 -6.65 -6.52
CA ILE A 177 -5.52 -6.46 -5.48
C ILE A 177 -6.71 -5.69 -6.06
N THR A 178 -7.92 -6.13 -5.76
CA THR A 178 -9.17 -5.52 -6.24
C THR A 178 -9.68 -4.41 -5.31
N LEU A 179 -10.71 -3.69 -5.74
CA LEU A 179 -11.44 -2.78 -4.86
C LEU A 179 -12.03 -3.50 -3.63
N LEU A 180 -12.53 -4.73 -3.81
CA LEU A 180 -13.13 -5.51 -2.72
C LEU A 180 -12.07 -5.91 -1.68
N ASP A 181 -10.87 -6.32 -2.11
CA ASP A 181 -9.75 -6.60 -1.20
C ASP A 181 -9.39 -5.37 -0.36
N CYS A 182 -9.35 -4.19 -1.00
CA CYS A 182 -9.11 -2.92 -0.32
C CYS A 182 -10.23 -2.55 0.68
N PHE A 183 -11.50 -2.84 0.35
CA PHE A 183 -12.62 -2.57 1.27
C PHE A 183 -12.65 -3.53 2.46
N HIS A 184 -12.32 -4.81 2.25
CA HIS A 184 -12.12 -5.75 3.36
C HIS A 184 -10.93 -5.35 4.24
N ALA A 185 -9.81 -4.92 3.63
CA ALA A 185 -8.65 -4.42 4.35
C ALA A 185 -9.01 -3.25 5.27
N VAL A 186 -9.71 -2.24 4.74
CA VAL A 186 -10.19 -1.08 5.52
C VAL A 186 -11.18 -1.51 6.60
N LYS A 187 -12.13 -2.42 6.30
CA LYS A 187 -13.11 -2.89 7.29
C LYS A 187 -12.44 -3.65 8.44
N LYS A 188 -11.48 -4.53 8.15
CA LYS A 188 -10.72 -5.26 9.17
C LYS A 188 -9.78 -4.35 9.95
N ALA A 189 -9.16 -3.38 9.29
CA ALA A 189 -8.38 -2.33 9.96
C ALA A 189 -9.21 -1.52 10.97
N MET A 190 -10.48 -1.24 10.68
CA MET A 190 -11.41 -0.64 11.67
C MET A 190 -11.80 -1.62 12.79
N GLN A 191 -11.90 -2.92 12.51
CA GLN A 191 -12.28 -3.94 13.50
C GLN A 191 -11.13 -4.32 14.45
N TYR A 192 -9.89 -4.08 14.04
CA TYR A 192 -8.67 -4.36 14.81
C TYR A 192 -7.96 -3.08 15.28
N ASP A 193 -8.67 -1.94 15.26
CA ASP A 193 -8.20 -0.61 15.67
C ASP A 193 -6.93 -0.09 14.96
N PHE A 194 -6.60 -0.64 13.78
CA PHE A 194 -5.54 -0.10 12.92
C PHE A 194 -5.93 1.22 12.25
N LEU A 195 -7.24 1.45 12.04
CA LEU A 195 -7.78 2.65 11.42
C LEU A 195 -8.79 3.32 12.34
N ASN A 196 -8.41 4.49 12.87
CA ASN A 196 -9.30 5.35 13.65
C ASN A 196 -9.16 6.81 13.20
N PHE A 197 -10.10 7.28 12.38
CA PHE A 197 -10.12 8.67 11.88
C PHE A 197 -10.54 9.73 12.91
N ASN A 198 -10.87 9.34 14.15
CA ASN A 198 -11.08 10.30 15.24
C ASN A 198 -9.76 10.69 15.91
N THR A 199 -8.72 9.85 15.80
CA THR A 199 -7.38 10.06 16.37
C THR A 199 -6.28 10.16 15.30
N PHE A 200 -6.59 9.93 14.03
CA PHE A 200 -5.61 9.98 12.93
C PHE A 200 -4.97 11.38 12.76
N ASN A 201 -3.66 11.44 12.96
CA ASN A 201 -2.87 12.65 12.81
C ASN A 201 -2.38 12.82 11.36
N LEU A 202 -3.16 13.55 10.56
CA LEU A 202 -2.86 13.81 9.15
C LEU A 202 -1.50 14.51 8.95
N ASP A 203 -1.20 15.53 9.77
CA ASP A 203 0.00 16.34 9.61
C ASP A 203 1.27 15.55 9.94
N GLU A 204 1.21 14.64 10.92
CA GLU A 204 2.30 13.71 11.24
C GLU A 204 2.51 12.67 10.15
N TYR A 205 1.44 12.06 9.63
CA TYR A 205 1.53 11.12 8.51
C TYR A 205 2.18 11.76 7.28
N GLU A 206 1.70 12.94 6.86
CA GLU A 206 2.24 13.65 5.69
C GLU A 206 3.59 14.33 5.94
N HIS A 207 3.99 14.48 7.21
CA HIS A 207 5.35 14.86 7.55
C HIS A 207 6.29 13.67 7.34
N TYR A 208 6.05 12.54 7.99
CA TYR A 208 6.98 11.41 8.03
C TYR A 208 7.00 10.54 6.76
N GLU A 209 5.94 10.53 5.94
CA GLU A 209 5.97 9.77 4.67
C GLU A 209 6.99 10.32 3.65
N LYS A 210 7.44 11.57 3.83
CA LYS A 210 8.35 12.28 2.94
C LYS A 210 9.80 11.83 3.12
N ALA A 211 10.56 11.86 2.02
CA ALA A 211 11.96 11.41 2.02
C ALA A 211 12.84 12.29 2.91
N GLU A 212 12.63 13.60 2.87
CA GLU A 212 13.33 14.59 3.69
C GLU A 212 13.14 14.42 5.20
N ASN A 213 12.08 13.72 5.65
CA ASN A 213 11.72 13.58 7.06
C ASN A 213 11.84 12.13 7.59
N GLY A 214 12.44 11.21 6.83
CA GLY A 214 12.74 9.84 7.26
C GLY A 214 12.08 8.73 6.43
N ASP A 215 11.12 9.04 5.56
CA ASP A 215 10.40 8.06 4.74
C ASP A 215 9.85 6.88 5.57
N LEU A 216 8.91 7.21 6.45
CA LEU A 216 8.36 6.37 7.52
C LEU A 216 6.84 6.38 7.48
N ASN A 217 6.21 5.22 7.74
CA ASN A 217 4.77 5.12 8.00
C ASN A 217 4.48 4.08 9.08
N TRP A 218 3.45 4.34 9.90
CA TRP A 218 2.81 3.32 10.71
C TRP A 218 2.01 2.37 9.83
N ILE A 219 2.12 1.07 10.09
CA ILE A 219 1.32 0.00 9.45
C ILE A 219 0.29 -0.55 10.43
N ILE A 220 0.63 -0.62 11.72
CA ILE A 220 -0.29 -0.85 12.84
C ILE A 220 0.06 0.21 13.89
N PRO A 221 -0.87 1.10 14.29
CA PRO A 221 -0.62 2.11 15.33
C PRO A 221 -0.02 1.47 16.58
N ASP A 222 0.96 2.15 17.17
CA ASP A 222 1.68 1.75 18.39
C ASP A 222 2.32 0.34 18.38
N ARG A 223 2.37 -0.35 17.21
CA ARG A 223 2.97 -1.69 17.09
C ARG A 223 3.93 -1.86 15.92
N PHE A 224 3.66 -1.35 14.73
CA PHE A 224 4.54 -1.52 13.56
C PHE A 224 4.80 -0.25 12.77
N ILE A 225 6.08 0.10 12.68
CA ILE A 225 6.62 1.12 11.78
C ILE A 225 7.33 0.42 10.60
N ALA A 226 7.05 0.88 9.38
CA ALA A 226 7.83 0.56 8.19
C ALA A 226 8.57 1.82 7.70
N PHE A 227 9.89 1.76 7.59
CA PHE A 227 10.71 2.93 7.23
C PHE A 227 11.87 2.62 6.29
N CYS A 228 12.44 3.67 5.68
CA CYS A 228 13.58 3.55 4.79
C CYS A 228 14.89 3.28 5.54
N GLY A 229 15.82 2.54 4.92
CA GLY A 229 17.05 2.09 5.58
C GLY A 229 18.00 3.25 5.93
N PRO A 230 18.40 3.41 7.21
CA PRO A 230 19.42 4.39 7.58
C PRO A 230 20.79 4.12 6.94
N HIS A 231 21.64 5.14 6.92
CA HIS A 231 23.02 5.10 6.42
C HIS A 231 23.98 5.58 7.51
N SER A 232 25.28 5.39 7.32
CA SER A 232 26.31 5.86 8.26
C SER A 232 26.36 7.39 8.43
N ARG A 233 25.80 8.18 7.50
CA ARG A 233 25.72 9.65 7.59
C ARG A 233 24.42 10.17 6.96
N THR A 234 23.85 11.22 7.52
CA THR A 234 22.77 11.99 6.88
C THR A 234 23.36 12.80 5.72
N ARG A 235 22.81 12.67 4.51
CA ARG A 235 23.23 13.43 3.31
C ARG A 235 22.18 13.40 2.22
N LEU A 236 22.19 14.42 1.35
CA LEU A 236 21.48 14.37 0.08
C LEU A 236 22.38 13.69 -0.97
N GLU A 237 22.00 12.51 -1.45
CA GLU A 237 22.74 11.77 -2.49
C GLU A 237 21.81 11.45 -3.67
N SER A 238 22.20 11.87 -4.88
CA SER A 238 21.39 11.70 -6.11
C SER A 238 19.94 12.20 -5.99
N GLY A 239 19.74 13.28 -5.23
CA GLY A 239 18.43 13.88 -4.93
C GLY A 239 17.62 13.15 -3.84
N TYR A 240 18.11 12.03 -3.30
CA TYR A 240 17.43 11.31 -2.21
C TYR A 240 18.04 11.67 -0.85
N HIS A 241 17.18 11.95 0.14
CA HIS A 241 17.58 12.22 1.50
C HIS A 241 17.93 10.91 2.22
N GLN A 242 19.22 10.67 2.42
CA GLN A 242 19.71 9.61 3.29
C GLN A 242 19.78 10.13 4.71
N HIS A 243 19.26 9.35 5.66
CA HIS A 243 19.25 9.67 7.09
C HIS A 243 20.14 8.71 7.86
N SER A 244 20.82 9.19 8.90
CA SER A 244 21.46 8.34 9.90
C SER A 244 20.48 7.88 10.98
N PRO A 245 20.80 6.84 11.78
CA PRO A 245 19.97 6.36 12.87
C PRO A 245 19.42 7.47 13.79
N GLU A 246 20.23 8.48 14.10
CA GLU A 246 19.89 9.59 15.00
C GLU A 246 18.74 10.47 14.51
N ALA A 247 18.44 10.49 13.21
CA ALA A 247 17.24 11.17 12.70
C ALA A 247 15.94 10.51 13.19
N TYR A 248 15.98 9.19 13.47
CA TYR A 248 14.82 8.41 13.89
C TYR A 248 14.71 8.28 15.41
N ILE A 249 15.85 8.29 16.14
CA ILE A 249 15.90 8.03 17.59
C ILE A 249 14.89 8.88 18.40
N PRO A 250 14.75 10.21 18.20
CA PRO A 250 13.80 11.01 18.98
C PRO A 250 12.34 10.58 18.76
N TYR A 251 11.96 10.30 17.51
CA TYR A 251 10.62 9.83 17.17
C TYR A 251 10.37 8.44 17.74
N PHE A 252 11.30 7.51 17.56
CA PHE A 252 11.21 6.15 18.10
C PHE A 252 11.05 6.11 19.62
N LYS A 253 11.80 6.94 20.37
CA LYS A 253 11.63 7.04 21.84
C LYS A 253 10.28 7.62 22.24
N ASN A 254 9.82 8.67 21.56
CA ASN A 254 8.55 9.32 21.88
C ASN A 254 7.32 8.44 21.57
N HIS A 255 7.47 7.43 20.69
CA HIS A 255 6.43 6.51 20.28
C HIS A 255 6.66 5.06 20.75
N ASN A 256 7.35 4.88 21.89
CA ASN A 256 7.54 3.59 22.56
C ASN A 256 8.09 2.47 21.66
N VAL A 257 8.93 2.79 20.67
CA VAL A 257 9.66 1.78 19.89
C VAL A 257 10.71 1.16 20.80
N THR A 258 10.66 -0.16 20.96
CA THR A 258 11.68 -0.92 21.72
C THR A 258 12.63 -1.64 20.78
N THR A 259 12.15 -2.05 19.61
CA THR A 259 12.81 -3.08 18.80
C THR A 259 12.95 -2.62 17.35
N ILE A 260 14.16 -2.80 16.79
CA ILE A 260 14.49 -2.42 15.41
C ILE A 260 14.96 -3.66 14.65
N ILE A 261 14.36 -3.93 13.49
CA ILE A 261 14.68 -5.10 12.66
C ILE A 261 15.19 -4.64 11.30
N ARG A 262 16.43 -4.99 10.97
CA ARG A 262 17.10 -4.68 9.70
C ARG A 262 17.08 -5.90 8.77
N LEU A 263 16.57 -5.70 7.55
CA LEU A 263 16.39 -6.77 6.55
C LEU A 263 17.37 -6.68 5.36
N ASN A 264 18.38 -5.81 5.43
CA ASN A 264 19.31 -5.51 4.33
C ASN A 264 20.78 -5.46 4.79
N LYS A 265 21.71 -5.54 3.82
CA LYS A 265 23.17 -5.40 4.05
C LYS A 265 23.47 -4.20 4.96
N ARG A 266 24.48 -4.33 5.82
CA ARG A 266 24.78 -3.40 6.91
C ARG A 266 25.26 -2.03 6.38
N MET A 267 24.34 -1.07 6.24
CA MET A 267 24.64 0.32 5.79
C MET A 267 25.04 1.28 6.93
N TYR A 268 24.95 0.81 8.19
CA TYR A 268 25.27 1.55 9.41
C TYR A 268 25.61 0.56 10.54
N ASP A 269 26.30 1.01 11.59
CA ASP A 269 26.57 0.20 12.78
C ASP A 269 25.31 0.12 13.68
N ALA A 270 24.87 -1.09 14.00
CA ALA A 270 23.74 -1.37 14.90
C ALA A 270 23.92 -0.72 16.28
N LYS A 271 25.16 -0.53 16.73
CA LYS A 271 25.49 0.14 18.01
C LYS A 271 24.89 1.54 18.12
N ARG A 272 24.60 2.23 17.01
CA ARG A 272 23.97 3.55 17.04
C ARG A 272 22.53 3.53 17.55
N PHE A 273 21.84 2.40 17.42
CA PHE A 273 20.53 2.17 18.03
C PHE A 273 20.66 1.49 19.40
N THR A 274 21.51 0.48 19.58
CA THR A 274 21.62 -0.20 20.89
C THR A 274 22.18 0.70 21.99
N ASN A 275 23.15 1.57 21.68
CA ASN A 275 23.62 2.61 22.61
C ASN A 275 22.54 3.65 22.97
N ALA A 276 21.46 3.73 22.18
CA ALA A 276 20.31 4.58 22.48
C ALA A 276 19.20 3.84 23.26
N GLY A 277 19.34 2.55 23.53
CA GLY A 277 18.39 1.74 24.29
C GLY A 277 17.32 1.03 23.45
N PHE A 278 17.60 0.71 22.19
CA PHE A 278 16.75 -0.15 21.36
C PHE A 278 17.39 -1.52 21.16
N ASP A 279 16.58 -2.59 21.18
CA ASP A 279 17.01 -3.89 20.69
C ASP A 279 17.17 -3.84 19.17
N HIS A 280 18.21 -4.49 18.64
CA HIS A 280 18.52 -4.47 17.21
C HIS A 280 18.79 -5.87 16.67
N TYR A 281 18.07 -6.26 15.62
CA TYR A 281 18.13 -7.59 15.01
C TYR A 281 18.43 -7.50 13.51
N ASP A 282 19.30 -8.39 13.02
CA ASP A 282 19.70 -8.50 11.61
C ASP A 282 19.07 -9.74 10.96
N LEU A 283 17.90 -9.60 10.33
CA LEU A 283 17.22 -10.67 9.59
C LEU A 283 17.43 -10.50 8.07
N PHE A 284 18.67 -10.68 7.62
CA PHE A 284 19.05 -10.41 6.24
C PHE A 284 18.45 -11.42 5.24
N PHE A 285 17.88 -10.90 4.15
CA PHE A 285 17.67 -11.65 2.91
C PHE A 285 17.80 -10.75 1.68
N ALA A 286 18.08 -11.34 0.51
CA ALA A 286 18.43 -10.64 -0.72
C ALA A 286 17.35 -9.66 -1.22
N ASP A 287 17.75 -8.62 -1.96
CA ASP A 287 16.82 -7.58 -2.42
C ASP A 287 15.91 -8.11 -3.54
N GLY A 288 14.60 -7.94 -3.38
CA GLY A 288 13.60 -8.50 -4.32
C GLY A 288 13.31 -10.00 -4.17
N SER A 289 14.01 -10.73 -3.28
CA SER A 289 13.72 -12.13 -2.97
C SER A 289 12.62 -12.28 -1.91
N THR A 290 12.32 -13.52 -1.54
CA THR A 290 11.36 -13.92 -0.49
C THR A 290 12.12 -14.43 0.73
N PRO A 291 11.63 -14.18 1.97
CA PRO A 291 12.28 -14.71 3.17
C PRO A 291 12.12 -16.23 3.27
N THR A 292 13.04 -16.88 4.00
CA THR A 292 12.92 -18.30 4.34
C THR A 292 11.97 -18.50 5.52
N ASP A 293 11.52 -19.74 5.73
CA ASP A 293 10.67 -20.11 6.86
C ASP A 293 11.34 -19.83 8.22
N ALA A 294 12.67 -19.98 8.30
CA ALA A 294 13.45 -19.61 9.47
C ALA A 294 13.36 -18.11 9.76
N ILE A 295 13.60 -17.26 8.76
CA ILE A 295 13.50 -15.79 8.88
C ILE A 295 12.08 -15.35 9.24
N VAL A 296 11.04 -15.97 8.67
CA VAL A 296 9.65 -15.66 9.02
C VAL A 296 9.38 -16.03 10.48
N LYS A 297 9.79 -17.23 10.91
CA LYS A 297 9.58 -17.68 12.28
C LYS A 297 10.32 -16.78 13.28
N GLU A 298 11.59 -16.51 13.05
CA GLU A 298 12.42 -15.66 13.91
C GLU A 298 11.87 -14.21 13.98
N PHE A 299 11.42 -13.65 12.85
CA PHE A 299 10.74 -12.36 12.83
C PHE A 299 9.46 -12.36 13.69
N LEU A 300 8.65 -13.41 13.60
CA LEU A 300 7.43 -13.55 14.40
C LEU A 300 7.76 -13.72 15.89
N ASP A 301 8.72 -14.58 16.23
CA ASP A 301 9.18 -14.81 17.61
C ASP A 301 9.71 -13.50 18.23
N ILE A 302 10.53 -12.70 17.52
CA ILE A 302 10.97 -11.37 17.98
C ILE A 302 9.77 -10.43 18.17
N CYS A 303 8.87 -10.35 17.18
CA CYS A 303 7.71 -9.45 17.23
C CYS A 303 6.68 -9.84 18.30
N GLU A 304 6.57 -11.12 18.66
CA GLU A 304 5.66 -11.62 19.70
C GLU A 304 6.16 -11.32 21.11
N ASN A 305 7.49 -11.23 21.30
CA ASN A 305 8.12 -10.95 22.60
C ASN A 305 8.51 -9.47 22.80
N ALA A 306 8.47 -8.63 21.75
CA ALA A 306 8.75 -7.20 21.86
C ALA A 306 7.73 -6.47 22.77
N GLU A 307 8.22 -5.73 23.77
CA GLU A 307 7.40 -5.03 24.76
C GLU A 307 6.67 -3.80 24.18
N GLY A 308 7.26 -3.11 23.21
CA GLY A 308 6.72 -1.89 22.60
C GLY A 308 6.48 -2.00 21.09
N ALA A 309 6.63 -0.88 20.39
CA ALA A 309 6.52 -0.85 18.94
C ALA A 309 7.80 -1.40 18.26
N ILE A 310 7.61 -2.04 17.10
CA ILE A 310 8.69 -2.60 16.27
C ILE A 310 8.87 -1.72 15.03
N ALA A 311 10.09 -1.23 14.81
CA ALA A 311 10.45 -0.50 13.60
C ALA A 311 11.25 -1.41 12.65
N VAL A 312 10.66 -1.73 11.51
CA VAL A 312 11.24 -2.67 10.53
C VAL A 312 11.69 -1.89 9.29
N HIS A 313 12.92 -2.13 8.83
CA HIS A 313 13.41 -1.52 7.59
C HIS A 313 14.15 -2.52 6.70
N CYS A 314 14.16 -2.19 5.41
CA CYS A 314 15.08 -2.77 4.44
C CYS A 314 15.83 -1.62 3.75
N LYS A 315 16.08 -1.70 2.45
CA LYS A 315 16.72 -0.61 1.70
C LYS A 315 15.80 0.58 1.44
N ALA A 316 14.53 0.32 1.08
CA ALA A 316 13.50 1.34 0.82
C ALA A 316 12.29 1.22 1.78
N GLY A 317 12.26 0.22 2.66
CA GLY A 317 11.13 -0.01 3.57
C GLY A 317 9.84 -0.50 2.89
N LEU A 318 9.91 -1.12 1.72
CA LEU A 318 8.73 -1.48 0.90
C LEU A 318 8.55 -2.98 0.71
N GLY A 319 9.39 -3.63 -0.11
CA GLY A 319 9.26 -5.05 -0.43
C GLY A 319 9.46 -5.98 0.77
N ARG A 320 10.73 -6.19 1.16
CA ARG A 320 11.11 -7.07 2.29
C ARG A 320 10.38 -6.73 3.59
N THR A 321 10.35 -5.44 3.95
CA THR A 321 9.66 -4.89 5.12
C THR A 321 8.17 -5.19 5.12
N GLY A 322 7.47 -4.82 4.04
CA GLY A 322 6.03 -5.09 3.92
C GLY A 322 5.71 -6.59 3.92
N THR A 323 6.62 -7.42 3.41
CA THR A 323 6.45 -8.89 3.38
C THR A 323 6.42 -9.48 4.79
N LEU A 324 7.40 -9.16 5.64
CA LEU A 324 7.44 -9.70 7.01
C LEU A 324 6.34 -9.11 7.91
N ILE A 325 6.07 -7.81 7.83
CA ILE A 325 4.92 -7.21 8.56
C ILE A 325 3.60 -7.85 8.10
N ALA A 326 3.45 -8.17 6.81
CA ALA A 326 2.28 -8.89 6.31
C ALA A 326 2.17 -10.33 6.86
N CYS A 327 3.28 -11.02 7.09
CA CYS A 327 3.27 -12.33 7.76
C CYS A 327 2.68 -12.23 9.18
N TYR A 328 3.08 -11.21 9.96
CA TYR A 328 2.50 -10.94 11.27
C TYR A 328 1.01 -10.62 11.20
N ILE A 329 0.59 -9.73 10.28
CA ILE A 329 -0.83 -9.38 10.11
C ILE A 329 -1.68 -10.61 9.78
N MET A 330 -1.26 -11.44 8.82
CA MET A 330 -1.97 -12.67 8.48
C MET A 330 -2.03 -13.64 9.65
N LYS A 331 -0.94 -13.83 10.40
CA LYS A 331 -0.90 -14.73 11.56
C LYS A 331 -1.84 -14.26 12.68
N HIS A 332 -1.65 -13.04 13.17
CA HIS A 332 -2.33 -12.57 14.38
C HIS A 332 -3.77 -12.11 14.14
N TYR A 333 -4.08 -11.61 12.95
CA TYR A 333 -5.39 -11.01 12.61
C TYR A 333 -6.16 -11.76 11.52
N ARG A 334 -5.60 -12.86 10.97
CA ARG A 334 -6.29 -13.77 10.05
C ARG A 334 -6.88 -13.08 8.80
N MET A 335 -6.20 -12.02 8.36
CA MET A 335 -6.46 -11.33 7.09
C MET A 335 -5.92 -12.17 5.93
N THR A 336 -6.52 -12.06 4.74
CA THR A 336 -5.98 -12.70 3.53
C THR A 336 -4.70 -12.02 3.07
N ALA A 337 -3.92 -12.66 2.20
CA ALA A 337 -2.76 -12.04 1.58
C ALA A 337 -3.17 -10.79 0.78
N ALA A 338 -4.28 -10.83 0.04
CA ALA A 338 -4.78 -9.70 -0.74
C ALA A 338 -5.21 -8.51 0.14
N GLU A 339 -6.00 -8.76 1.19
CA GLU A 339 -6.40 -7.76 2.19
C GLU A 339 -5.18 -7.16 2.90
N THR A 340 -4.20 -8.00 3.26
CA THR A 340 -3.00 -7.55 3.96
C THR A 340 -2.11 -6.69 3.06
N ILE A 341 -1.87 -7.13 1.82
CA ILE A 341 -1.13 -6.32 0.82
C ILE A 341 -1.85 -4.99 0.58
N ALA A 342 -3.18 -4.99 0.50
CA ALA A 342 -3.96 -3.77 0.37
C ALA A 342 -3.79 -2.85 1.59
N TRP A 343 -3.93 -3.35 2.82
CA TRP A 343 -3.73 -2.55 4.04
C TRP A 343 -2.33 -1.92 4.12
N VAL A 344 -1.29 -2.74 3.91
CA VAL A 344 0.11 -2.27 3.96
C VAL A 344 0.38 -1.24 2.85
N ARG A 345 -0.24 -1.36 1.66
CA ARG A 345 -0.15 -0.35 0.59
C ARG A 345 -0.92 0.93 0.86
N ILE A 346 -2.07 0.87 1.53
CA ILE A 346 -2.84 2.06 1.96
C ILE A 346 -2.02 2.84 2.99
N CYS A 347 -1.34 2.16 3.92
CA CYS A 347 -0.46 2.80 4.91
C CYS A 347 0.87 3.26 4.32
N ARG A 348 1.45 2.49 3.38
CA ARG A 348 2.75 2.75 2.77
C ARG A 348 2.77 2.27 1.30
N PRO A 349 2.47 3.16 0.34
CA PRO A 349 2.38 2.83 -1.09
C PRO A 349 3.61 2.09 -1.63
N GLY A 350 3.39 1.16 -2.56
CA GLY A 350 4.44 0.34 -3.19
C GLY A 350 4.97 -0.83 -2.36
N SER A 351 4.45 -1.07 -1.15
CA SER A 351 4.85 -2.21 -0.31
C SER A 351 4.46 -3.58 -0.89
N VAL A 352 5.27 -4.61 -0.56
CA VAL A 352 5.23 -5.99 -1.09
C VAL A 352 5.37 -6.05 -2.62
N ILE A 353 6.52 -6.51 -3.12
CA ILE A 353 6.92 -6.31 -4.52
C ILE A 353 7.27 -7.65 -5.21
N GLY A 354 6.73 -7.83 -6.43
CA GLY A 354 7.08 -8.94 -7.32
C GLY A 354 6.75 -10.31 -6.71
N PRO A 355 7.73 -11.25 -6.66
CA PRO A 355 7.54 -12.60 -6.10
C PRO A 355 7.02 -12.64 -4.67
N GLN A 356 7.27 -11.59 -3.88
CA GLN A 356 6.81 -11.48 -2.49
C GLN A 356 5.29 -11.54 -2.36
N GLN A 357 4.54 -11.09 -3.36
CA GLN A 357 3.08 -11.18 -3.35
C GLN A 357 2.61 -12.64 -3.38
N GLN A 358 3.19 -13.45 -4.27
CA GLN A 358 2.87 -14.87 -4.39
C GLN A 358 3.36 -15.67 -3.17
N PHE A 359 4.49 -15.28 -2.57
CA PHE A 359 4.94 -15.84 -1.30
C PHE A 359 3.89 -15.68 -0.18
N LEU A 360 3.30 -14.48 -0.01
CA LEU A 360 2.26 -14.26 0.99
C LEU A 360 0.99 -15.08 0.70
N VAL A 361 0.59 -15.20 -0.57
CA VAL A 361 -0.53 -16.07 -0.98
C VAL A 361 -0.27 -17.52 -0.59
N MET A 362 0.91 -18.06 -0.88
CA MET A 362 1.29 -19.43 -0.50
C MET A 362 1.37 -19.61 1.02
N LYS A 363 1.83 -18.61 1.76
CA LYS A 363 1.98 -18.67 3.23
C LYS A 363 0.69 -18.45 4.02
N GLN A 364 -0.36 -17.88 3.41
CA GLN A 364 -1.60 -17.51 4.10
C GLN A 364 -2.17 -18.66 4.96
N ALA A 365 -2.29 -19.87 4.41
CA ALA A 365 -2.87 -21.01 5.13
C ALA A 365 -2.02 -21.45 6.34
N SER A 366 -0.68 -21.46 6.20
CA SER A 366 0.26 -21.79 7.28
C SER A 366 0.14 -20.76 8.41
N LEU A 367 0.26 -19.48 8.07
CA LEU A 367 0.24 -18.38 9.04
C LEU A 367 -1.10 -18.29 9.77
N TRP A 368 -2.23 -18.53 9.09
CA TRP A 368 -3.54 -18.61 9.73
C TRP A 368 -3.60 -19.73 10.77
N LEU A 369 -3.12 -20.92 10.42
CA LEU A 369 -3.10 -22.09 11.30
C LEU A 369 -2.18 -21.88 12.51
N GLU A 370 -0.97 -21.38 12.28
CA GLU A 370 -0.01 -21.00 13.34
C GLU A 370 -0.59 -19.91 14.26
N GLY A 371 -1.35 -18.98 13.70
CA GLY A 371 -2.08 -17.95 14.44
C GLY A 371 -3.24 -18.51 15.27
N ASP A 372 -3.97 -19.48 14.73
CA ASP A 372 -5.06 -20.17 15.44
C ASP A 372 -4.49 -20.97 16.63
N TYR A 373 -3.37 -21.68 16.46
CA TYR A 373 -2.63 -22.31 17.56
C TYR A 373 -2.09 -21.31 18.59
N PHE A 374 -1.51 -20.18 18.15
CA PHE A 374 -1.01 -19.13 19.04
C PHE A 374 -2.13 -18.56 19.94
N ARG A 375 -3.26 -18.18 19.34
CA ARG A 375 -4.45 -17.69 20.07
C ARG A 375 -5.01 -18.76 21.02
N GLN A 376 -4.99 -20.03 20.64
CA GLN A 376 -5.42 -21.13 21.51
C GLN A 376 -4.48 -21.31 22.72
N LYS A 377 -3.15 -21.24 22.51
CA LYS A 377 -2.14 -21.35 23.57
C LYS A 377 -2.28 -20.22 24.58
N LEU A 378 -2.46 -18.97 24.14
CA LEU A 378 -2.68 -17.83 25.03
C LEU A 378 -3.93 -18.01 25.89
N ARG A 379 -5.08 -18.33 25.30
CA ARG A 379 -6.33 -18.62 26.03
C ARG A 379 -6.16 -19.78 27.02
N GLY A 380 -5.39 -20.81 26.65
CA GLY A 380 -5.04 -21.93 27.54
C GLY A 380 -4.18 -21.50 28.72
N GLN A 381 -3.22 -20.60 28.51
CA GLN A 381 -2.37 -20.03 29.56
C GLN A 381 -3.14 -19.04 30.46
N GLU A 382 -4.05 -18.23 29.92
CA GLU A 382 -4.95 -17.37 30.70
C GLU A 382 -5.89 -18.21 31.57
N ASN A 383 -6.59 -19.18 30.98
CA ASN A 383 -7.44 -20.11 31.73
C ASN A 383 -6.64 -20.94 32.74
N GLY A 384 -5.39 -21.29 32.42
CA GLY A 384 -4.45 -21.95 33.33
C GLY A 384 -4.03 -21.06 34.50
N LYS A 385 -3.71 -19.80 34.26
CA LYS A 385 -3.40 -18.79 35.28
C LYS A 385 -4.62 -18.48 36.16
N HIS A 386 -5.80 -18.36 35.57
CA HIS A 386 -7.06 -18.17 36.30
C HIS A 386 -7.39 -19.40 37.14
N ARG A 387 -7.25 -20.62 36.60
CA ARG A 387 -7.44 -21.87 37.35
C ARG A 387 -6.40 -22.01 38.47
N ALA A 388 -5.13 -21.64 38.23
CA ALA A 388 -4.10 -21.60 39.25
C ALA A 388 -4.39 -20.54 40.32
N ALA A 389 -4.91 -19.36 39.96
CA ALA A 389 -5.32 -18.33 40.91
C ALA A 389 -6.54 -18.75 41.75
N VAL A 390 -7.54 -19.40 41.14
CA VAL A 390 -8.69 -19.98 41.86
C VAL A 390 -8.25 -21.15 42.75
N SER A 391 -7.37 -22.03 42.27
CA SER A 391 -6.76 -23.07 43.10
C SER A 391 -5.93 -22.47 44.24
N LYS A 392 -5.20 -21.37 44.00
CA LYS A 392 -4.43 -20.66 45.04
C LYS A 392 -5.33 -19.96 46.06
N LEU A 393 -6.52 -19.49 45.67
CA LEU A 393 -7.56 -19.01 46.60
C LEU A 393 -8.16 -20.15 47.43
N LEU A 394 -8.35 -21.33 46.84
CA LEU A 394 -8.84 -22.53 47.55
C LEU A 394 -7.78 -23.19 48.44
N LEU A 395 -6.49 -23.00 48.13
CA LEU A 395 -5.35 -23.51 48.90
C LEU A 395 -4.81 -22.48 49.92
N ALA A 396 -5.35 -21.26 49.98
CA ALA A 396 -4.93 -20.21 50.91
C ALA A 396 -5.37 -20.44 52.38
N VAL A 397 -5.51 -21.71 52.79
CA VAL A 397 -5.75 -22.13 54.18
C VAL A 397 -4.54 -22.83 54.78
N ASP A 398 -3.66 -23.48 53.99
CA ASP A 398 -2.52 -24.23 54.51
C ASP A 398 -1.15 -23.84 53.89
N ASP A 399 -0.42 -23.07 54.68
CA ASP A 399 1.03 -23.08 54.94
C ASP A 399 2.11 -22.71 53.88
N ILE A 400 3.29 -22.39 54.45
CA ILE A 400 4.41 -21.65 53.86
C ILE A 400 5.65 -22.54 53.65
N SER A 401 6.40 -22.38 52.54
CA SER A 401 7.85 -22.71 52.49
C SER A 401 8.61 -22.02 51.33
N ILE A 402 9.96 -22.07 51.34
CA ILE A 402 10.94 -21.20 50.64
C ILE A 402 12.08 -22.00 49.93
N ASN A 403 12.78 -21.35 48.97
CA ASN A 403 13.97 -21.74 48.13
C ASN A 403 13.61 -22.06 46.65
N GLY A 404 14.41 -21.97 45.57
CA GLY A 404 15.84 -21.64 45.31
C GLY A 404 16.41 -22.56 44.18
N VAL A 405 17.35 -22.24 43.28
CA VAL A 405 18.17 -21.04 42.92
C VAL A 405 18.65 -21.16 41.43
N GLU A 406 18.76 -20.03 40.70
CA GLU A 406 19.53 -19.68 39.45
C GLU A 406 19.58 -20.49 38.12
N ASN A 407 19.52 -19.67 37.04
CA ASN A 407 20.02 -19.71 35.64
C ASN A 407 21.08 -20.74 35.15
N GLN A 408 21.06 -21.01 33.83
CA GLN A 408 22.24 -20.78 32.95
C GLN A 408 21.93 -20.73 31.44
N ASP A 409 22.65 -19.86 30.72
CA ASP A 409 22.58 -19.61 29.27
C ASP A 409 23.18 -20.72 28.39
N LYS A 410 22.78 -20.76 27.10
CA LYS A 410 23.59 -21.32 26.01
C LYS A 410 23.48 -20.50 24.73
N GLN A 411 24.65 -20.20 24.15
CA GLN A 411 24.84 -19.38 22.95
C GLN A 411 24.63 -20.16 21.64
N GLU A 412 24.27 -19.42 20.57
CA GLU A 412 24.25 -19.90 19.19
C GLU A 412 25.60 -19.70 18.47
N PRO A 413 25.87 -20.42 17.36
CA PRO A 413 26.95 -20.09 16.43
C PRO A 413 26.42 -19.43 15.13
N GLU A 414 26.80 -18.17 14.89
CA GLU A 414 26.69 -17.54 13.56
C GLU A 414 27.66 -18.19 12.56
N LEU A 415 27.25 -18.39 11.29
CA LEU A 415 28.19 -18.60 10.19
C LEU A 415 27.59 -18.39 8.79
N TYR A 416 27.59 -17.14 8.29
CA TYR A 416 27.52 -16.86 6.85
C TYR A 416 28.43 -15.67 6.46
N SER A 417 29.33 -15.93 5.52
CA SER A 417 30.29 -14.94 4.97
C SER A 417 29.61 -14.09 3.90
N ASP A 418 29.64 -12.76 4.03
CA ASP A 418 29.07 -11.80 3.06
C ASP A 418 30.15 -11.37 2.06
N ASP A 419 30.49 -12.26 1.12
CA ASP A 419 31.33 -11.99 -0.04
C ASP A 419 30.76 -12.72 -1.27
N ASP A 420 29.79 -12.09 -1.95
CA ASP A 420 29.51 -12.20 -3.39
C ASP A 420 28.19 -11.47 -3.75
N GLU A 421 28.21 -10.13 -3.73
CA GLU A 421 27.32 -9.30 -4.58
C GLU A 421 27.75 -7.83 -4.50
N ILE A 422 28.70 -7.45 -5.35
CA ILE A 422 29.16 -6.07 -5.52
C ILE A 422 29.01 -5.67 -7.00
N HIS A 423 28.51 -4.44 -7.25
CA HIS A 423 28.32 -3.76 -8.55
C HIS A 423 26.97 -3.88 -9.31
N GLY A 424 25.89 -4.39 -8.71
CA GLY A 424 24.53 -4.34 -9.28
C GLY A 424 23.64 -3.20 -8.72
N VAL A 425 22.86 -2.51 -9.57
CA VAL A 425 21.81 -1.56 -9.12
C VAL A 425 20.58 -2.32 -8.65
N THR A 426 20.34 -2.34 -7.33
CA THR A 426 19.30 -3.18 -6.71
C THR A 426 17.89 -2.60 -6.88
N GLN A 427 16.85 -3.40 -6.62
CA GLN A 427 15.45 -2.94 -6.67
C GLN A 427 15.23 -1.74 -5.73
N GLY A 428 15.72 -1.82 -4.50
CA GLY A 428 15.68 -0.76 -3.50
C GLY A 428 16.43 0.52 -3.88
N ASP A 429 17.49 0.46 -4.70
CA ASP A 429 18.11 1.69 -5.22
C ASP A 429 17.19 2.42 -6.18
N ARG A 430 16.58 1.68 -7.11
CA ARG A 430 15.71 2.27 -8.13
C ARG A 430 14.45 2.88 -7.49
N LEU A 431 13.86 2.22 -6.49
CA LEU A 431 12.70 2.73 -5.74
C LEU A 431 13.03 4.06 -5.04
N ARG A 432 14.19 4.18 -4.38
CA ARG A 432 14.65 5.44 -3.78
C ARG A 432 14.88 6.52 -4.84
N ALA A 433 15.55 6.18 -5.94
CA ALA A 433 15.82 7.09 -7.06
C ALA A 433 14.56 7.57 -7.82
N LEU A 434 13.44 6.85 -7.68
CA LEU A 434 12.13 7.25 -8.20
C LEU A 434 11.38 8.11 -7.17
N LYS A 435 11.49 7.80 -5.88
CA LYS A 435 10.92 8.63 -4.80
C LYS A 435 11.59 10.01 -4.71
N SER A 436 12.90 10.14 -4.98
CA SER A 436 13.58 11.45 -5.05
C SER A 436 13.19 12.33 -6.24
N ARG A 437 12.53 11.79 -7.27
CA ARG A 437 12.07 12.56 -8.43
C ARG A 437 10.69 13.19 -8.23
N ARG A 438 10.03 12.86 -7.12
CA ARG A 438 8.73 13.40 -6.74
C ARG A 438 8.96 14.83 -6.26
N GLN A 439 8.41 15.79 -6.99
CA GLN A 439 8.56 17.19 -6.65
C GLN A 439 7.93 17.45 -5.29
N SER A 440 8.58 18.26 -4.45
CA SER A 440 7.93 18.90 -3.31
C SER A 440 6.88 19.88 -3.84
N LYS A 441 5.66 19.38 -4.10
CA LYS A 441 4.49 20.21 -4.44
C LYS A 441 4.15 21.07 -3.21
N THR A 442 4.76 22.24 -3.13
CA THR A 442 4.30 23.31 -2.26
C THR A 442 2.87 23.68 -2.64
N ASN A 443 2.05 23.94 -1.61
CA ASN A 443 0.66 24.42 -1.63
C ASN A 443 -0.45 23.35 -1.52
N ALA A 444 -0.60 22.77 -0.32
CA ALA A 444 -1.92 22.53 0.22
C ALA A 444 -2.38 23.80 0.98
N ILE A 445 -3.53 24.37 0.61
CA ILE A 445 -4.11 25.51 1.34
C ILE A 445 -4.49 25.02 2.75
N PRO A 446 -4.05 25.70 3.83
CA PRO A 446 -4.39 25.28 5.18
C PRO A 446 -5.91 25.37 5.40
N LEU A 447 -6.54 24.21 5.59
CA LEU A 447 -7.93 24.13 6.04
C LEU A 447 -7.98 24.46 7.54
N THR A 448 -8.02 25.74 7.87
CA THR A 448 -8.19 26.21 9.24
C THR A 448 -9.47 25.63 9.87
N PRO A 449 -9.37 24.92 11.01
CA PRO A 449 -10.53 24.44 11.74
C PRO A 449 -10.94 25.48 12.79
N SER A 450 -11.92 26.32 12.47
CA SER A 450 -12.59 27.18 13.46
C SER A 450 -13.50 26.33 14.35
N ILE A 451 -12.93 25.64 15.34
CA ILE A 451 -13.68 24.85 16.33
C ILE A 451 -14.26 25.82 17.38
N SER A 452 -15.48 26.31 17.16
CA SER A 452 -16.28 26.84 18.25
C SER A 452 -16.76 25.67 19.11
N ARG A 453 -16.20 25.52 20.32
CA ARG A 453 -16.67 24.55 21.31
C ARG A 453 -18.07 24.92 21.80
N THR A 454 -19.10 24.31 21.22
CA THR A 454 -20.43 24.21 21.85
C THR A 454 -20.64 22.77 22.33
N LYS A 455 -20.64 22.57 23.65
CA LYS A 455 -21.08 21.32 24.26
C LYS A 455 -22.60 21.21 24.08
N THR A 456 -23.07 20.28 23.27
CA THR A 456 -24.47 19.85 23.31
C THR A 456 -24.54 18.59 24.18
N VAL A 457 -25.17 18.73 25.34
CA VAL A 457 -25.53 17.58 26.20
C VAL A 457 -26.68 16.84 25.53
N LEU A 458 -26.53 15.53 25.34
CA LEU A 458 -27.62 14.68 24.86
C LEU A 458 -28.62 14.41 25.99
N ARG A 459 -29.90 14.63 25.68
CA ARG A 459 -31.05 13.89 26.20
C ARG A 459 -31.86 13.42 25.00
#